data_AF-A0A1V3PSU3-F1
#
_entry.id   AF-A0A1V3PSU3-F1
#
_cell.length_a   1.000
_cell.length_b   1.000
_cell.length_c   1.000
_cell.angle_alpha   90.00
_cell.angle_beta   90.00
_cell.angle_gamma   90.00
#
_symmetry.space_group_name_H-M   'P 1'
#
loop_
_entity.id
_entity.type
_entity.pdbx_description
1 polymer ?
#
loop_
_entity_poly.entity_id
_entity_poly.type
_entity_poly.pdbx_seq_one_letter_code
_entity_poly.pdbx_strand_id
1 'polypeptide(L)'
;MMKYPVKLQHLGDDEIMVTCPDLPAMTSVGIGEDDALRQAVDGISSALQILIDDRQAIPEPSAAKRGMKLVELPPLAVAKIGLYQAMLQHGIRKSELGRRLQVHLPQIDRLIDLRHKSKLDQVQAALEAVGYRLEIKVMAA
;
A
#
# COMPACT_ATOMS: atom_id res chain seq x y z
N MET A 1 8.57 -2.09 7.76
CA MET A 1 8.49 -0.89 6.89
C MET A 1 8.44 -1.38 5.45
N MET A 2 7.62 -0.77 4.60
CA MET A 2 7.57 -1.07 3.16
C MET A 2 7.92 0.21 2.41
N LYS A 3 8.98 0.19 1.62
CA LYS A 3 9.52 1.38 0.94
C LYS A 3 9.76 1.08 -0.53
N TYR A 4 9.06 1.78 -1.41
CA TYR A 4 9.26 1.62 -2.85
C TYR A 4 10.31 2.61 -3.36
N PRO A 5 11.25 2.16 -4.22
CA PRO A 5 12.15 3.08 -4.91
C PRO A 5 11.37 3.87 -5.94
N VAL A 6 11.70 5.16 -6.06
CA VAL A 6 11.12 6.06 -7.06
C VAL A 6 12.21 6.83 -7.79
N LYS A 7 11.92 7.17 -9.04
CA LYS A 7 12.72 8.07 -9.87
C LYS A 7 12.05 9.43 -9.93
N LEU A 8 12.84 10.48 -9.76
CA LEU A 8 12.41 11.86 -9.90
C LEU A 8 12.93 12.39 -11.24
N GLN A 9 12.06 13.04 -11.99
CA GLN A 9 12.38 13.68 -13.26
C GLN A 9 11.82 15.09 -13.27
N HIS A 10 12.68 16.09 -13.45
CA HIS A 10 12.26 17.47 -13.64
C HIS A 10 11.58 17.62 -15.01
N LEU A 11 10.36 18.15 -15.00
CA LEU A 11 9.59 18.49 -16.21
C LEU A 11 9.70 19.97 -16.59
N GLY A 12 10.04 20.82 -15.60
CA GLY A 12 10.25 22.26 -15.74
C GLY A 12 11.03 22.78 -14.53
N ASP A 13 10.91 24.08 -14.25
CA ASP A 13 11.68 24.73 -13.17
C ASP A 13 11.35 24.11 -11.79
N ASP A 14 10.07 23.95 -11.47
CA ASP A 14 9.62 23.42 -10.16
C ASP A 14 8.81 22.11 -10.26
N GLU A 15 8.38 21.69 -11.45
CA GLU A 15 7.56 20.48 -11.63
C GLU A 15 8.44 19.22 -11.68
N ILE A 16 8.13 18.26 -10.80
CA ILE A 16 8.84 16.98 -10.71
C ILE A 16 7.86 15.83 -10.89
N MET A 17 8.10 15.03 -11.92
CA MET A 17 7.42 13.75 -12.12
C MET A 17 8.09 12.66 -11.30
N VAL A 18 7.27 11.83 -10.66
CA VAL A 18 7.71 10.66 -9.90
C VAL A 18 7.15 9.40 -10.54
N THR A 19 8.03 8.42 -10.74
CA THR A 19 7.68 7.09 -11.27
C THR A 19 8.29 6.00 -10.40
N CYS A 20 7.64 4.83 -10.35
CA CYS A 20 8.13 3.67 -9.61
C CYS A 20 8.45 2.51 -10.56
N PRO A 21 9.69 2.00 -10.61
CA PRO A 21 10.04 0.87 -11.49
C PRO A 21 9.31 -0.44 -11.12
N ASP A 22 8.93 -0.60 -9.85
CA ASP A 22 8.21 -1.80 -9.38
C ASP A 22 6.70 -1.71 -9.65
N LEU A 23 6.19 -0.51 -9.90
CA LEU A 23 4.78 -0.23 -10.14
C LEU A 23 4.63 0.62 -11.41
N PRO A 24 4.64 0.01 -12.61
CA PRO A 24 4.63 0.75 -13.87
C PRO A 24 3.42 1.67 -14.08
N ALA A 25 2.29 1.34 -13.45
CA ALA A 25 1.08 2.17 -13.47
C ALA A 25 1.16 3.40 -12.54
N MET A 26 2.18 3.48 -11.68
CA MET A 26 2.39 4.60 -10.77
C MET A 26 3.10 5.74 -11.51
N THR A 27 2.42 6.87 -11.62
CA THR A 27 3.01 8.16 -12.01
C THR A 27 2.30 9.27 -11.23
N SER A 28 3.06 10.19 -10.68
CA SER A 28 2.55 11.40 -10.03
C SER A 28 3.41 12.60 -10.39
N VAL A 29 2.89 13.81 -10.17
CA VAL A 29 3.64 15.05 -10.34
C VAL A 29 3.42 15.91 -9.11
N GLY A 30 4.47 16.58 -8.65
CA GLY A 30 4.39 17.57 -7.57
C GLY A 30 5.29 18.77 -7.85
N ILE A 31 5.11 19.81 -7.04
CA ILE A 31 5.87 21.07 -7.12
C ILE A 31 6.99 21.04 -6.08
N GLY A 32 8.23 20.89 -6.53
CA GLY A 32 9.40 20.67 -5.69
C GLY A 32 9.48 19.24 -5.15
N GLU A 33 10.64 18.88 -4.59
CA GLU A 33 10.93 17.51 -4.18
C GLU A 33 10.00 17.01 -3.06
N ASP A 34 9.73 17.84 -2.06
CA ASP A 34 8.89 17.47 -0.91
C ASP A 34 7.44 17.16 -1.31
N ASP A 35 6.84 18.00 -2.15
CA ASP A 35 5.49 17.75 -2.65
C ASP A 35 5.48 16.52 -3.57
N ALA A 36 6.45 16.42 -4.49
CA ALA A 36 6.56 15.27 -5.40
C ALA A 36 6.64 13.94 -4.63
N LEU A 37 7.40 13.88 -3.53
CA LEU A 37 7.50 12.69 -2.68
C LEU A 37 6.20 12.43 -1.89
N ARG A 38 5.46 13.46 -1.47
CA ARG A 38 4.13 13.28 -0.85
C ARG A 38 3.12 12.73 -1.85
N GLN A 39 3.06 13.30 -3.05
CA GLN A 39 2.18 12.81 -4.12
C GLN A 39 2.52 11.37 -4.51
N ALA A 40 3.80 10.99 -4.44
CA ALA A 40 4.23 9.63 -4.71
C ALA A 40 3.67 8.60 -3.72
N VAL A 41 3.42 8.96 -2.45
CA VAL A 41 2.78 8.06 -1.48
C VAL A 41 1.36 7.68 -1.93
N ASP A 42 0.58 8.68 -2.35
CA ASP A 42 -0.78 8.48 -2.85
C ASP A 42 -0.78 7.75 -4.20
N GLY A 43 0.19 8.06 -5.06
CA GLY A 43 0.42 7.39 -6.34
C GLY A 43 0.73 5.90 -6.17
N ILE A 44 1.63 5.53 -5.25
CA ILE A 44 1.94 4.13 -4.92
C ILE A 44 0.71 3.43 -4.36
N SER A 45 0.02 4.05 -3.41
CA SER A 45 -1.19 3.48 -2.80
C SER A 45 -2.27 3.20 -3.85
N SER A 46 -2.42 4.09 -4.83
CA SER A 46 -3.37 3.92 -5.93
C SER A 46 -2.95 2.81 -6.89
N ALA A 47 -1.67 2.73 -7.26
CA ALA A 47 -1.17 1.66 -8.12
C ALA A 47 -1.28 0.28 -7.46
N LEU A 48 -1.00 0.19 -6.16
CA LEU A 48 -1.20 -1.04 -5.38
C LEU A 48 -2.69 -1.39 -5.26
N GLN A 49 -3.57 -0.39 -5.12
CA GLN A 49 -5.00 -0.63 -5.08
C GLN A 49 -5.51 -1.27 -6.37
N ILE A 50 -5.00 -0.85 -7.54
CA ILE A 50 -5.34 -1.48 -8.83
C ILE A 50 -4.98 -2.98 -8.80
N LEU A 51 -3.79 -3.33 -8.30
CA LEU A 51 -3.39 -4.74 -8.16
C LEU A 51 -4.30 -5.51 -7.19
N ILE A 52 -4.73 -4.89 -6.10
CA ILE A 52 -5.68 -5.50 -5.14
C ILE A 52 -7.04 -5.74 -5.80
N ASP A 53 -7.55 -4.75 -6.54
CA ASP A 53 -8.84 -4.81 -7.21
C ASP A 53 -8.85 -5.89 -8.30
N ASP A 54 -7.74 -6.02 -9.03
CA ASP A 54 -7.52 -7.07 -10.04
C ASP A 54 -7.12 -8.43 -9.45
N ARG A 55 -7.03 -8.52 -8.12
CA ARG A 55 -6.62 -9.72 -7.38
C ARG A 55 -5.24 -10.28 -7.82
N GLN A 56 -4.30 -9.38 -8.10
CA GLN A 56 -2.91 -9.68 -8.49
C GLN A 56 -1.96 -9.67 -7.28
N ALA A 57 -0.81 -10.33 -7.42
CA ALA A 57 0.21 -10.29 -6.38
C ALA A 57 0.80 -8.87 -6.23
N ILE A 58 1.09 -8.47 -4.99
CA ILE A 58 1.80 -7.22 -4.72
C ILE A 58 3.29 -7.47 -4.93
N PRO A 59 3.98 -6.69 -5.80
CA PRO A 59 5.41 -6.84 -6.00
C PRO A 59 6.17 -6.38 -4.75
N GLU A 60 7.15 -7.18 -4.33
CA GLU A 60 8.08 -6.77 -3.29
C GLU A 60 8.91 -5.56 -3.75
N PRO A 61 9.08 -4.53 -2.91
CA PRO A 61 9.88 -3.37 -3.28
C PRO A 61 11.34 -3.74 -3.59
N SER A 62 11.85 -3.26 -4.71
CA SER A 62 13.24 -3.48 -5.08
C SER A 62 14.20 -2.57 -4.32
N ALA A 63 15.49 -2.94 -4.28
CA ALA A 63 16.52 -2.11 -3.69
C ALA A 63 16.71 -0.81 -4.50
N ALA A 64 16.77 0.34 -3.82
CA ALA A 64 17.02 1.61 -4.47
C ALA A 64 18.42 1.63 -5.13
N LYS A 65 18.47 2.05 -6.39
CA LYS A 65 19.71 2.28 -7.13
C LYS A 65 20.18 3.72 -6.94
N ARG A 66 21.44 4.01 -7.32
CA ARG A 66 22.00 5.36 -7.27
C ARG A 66 21.08 6.36 -7.98
N GLY A 67 20.74 7.45 -7.29
CA GLY A 67 19.86 8.51 -7.80
C GLY A 67 18.35 8.28 -7.59
N MET A 68 17.95 7.13 -7.04
CA MET A 68 16.56 6.90 -6.63
C MET A 68 16.32 7.38 -5.20
N LYS A 69 15.07 7.76 -4.92
CA LYS A 69 14.58 8.02 -3.56
C LYS A 69 13.73 6.85 -3.08
N LEU A 70 13.55 6.73 -1.77
CA LEU A 70 12.67 5.73 -1.17
C LEU A 70 11.43 6.44 -0.64
N VAL A 71 10.26 5.96 -1.04
CA VAL A 71 8.97 6.42 -0.52
C VAL A 71 8.42 5.35 0.40
N GLU A 72 8.26 5.71 1.67
CA GLU A 72 7.73 4.81 2.70
C GLU A 72 6.20 4.89 2.75
N LEU A 73 5.56 3.72 2.79
CA LEU A 73 4.12 3.64 2.95
C LEU A 73 3.69 3.81 4.42
N PRO A 74 2.53 4.44 4.68
CA PRO A 74 1.97 4.52 6.01
C PRO A 74 1.80 3.12 6.63
N PRO A 75 2.07 2.94 7.94
CA PRO A 75 1.97 1.62 8.60
C PRO A 75 0.61 0.93 8.42
N LEU A 76 -0.48 1.70 8.42
CA LEU A 76 -1.82 1.16 8.20
C LEU A 76 -1.98 0.58 6.79
N ALA A 77 -1.43 1.23 5.76
CA ALA A 77 -1.44 0.70 4.39
C ALA A 77 -0.65 -0.61 4.32
N VAL A 78 0.51 -0.69 4.98
CA VAL A 78 1.31 -1.93 5.07
C VAL A 78 0.51 -3.06 5.72
N ALA A 79 -0.22 -2.79 6.81
CA ALA A 79 -1.06 -3.79 7.46
C ALA A 79 -2.19 -4.30 6.54
N LYS A 80 -2.80 -3.42 5.75
CA LYS A 80 -3.82 -3.78 4.77
C LYS A 80 -3.26 -4.59 3.60
N ILE A 81 -2.07 -4.25 3.12
CA ILE A 81 -1.34 -5.04 2.12
C ILE A 81 -1.06 -6.45 2.65
N GLY A 82 -0.61 -6.55 3.90
CA GLY A 82 -0.40 -7.84 4.56
C GLY A 82 -1.69 -8.67 4.67
N LEU A 83 -2.82 -8.04 5.02
CA LEU A 83 -4.13 -8.71 5.01
C LEU A 83 -4.47 -9.25 3.63
N TYR A 84 -4.29 -8.43 2.58
CA TYR A 84 -4.55 -8.84 1.21
C TYR A 84 -3.64 -10.00 0.76
N GLN A 85 -2.34 -9.91 1.02
CA GLN A 85 -1.38 -10.97 0.70
C GLN A 85 -1.74 -12.29 1.41
N ALA A 86 -2.12 -12.24 2.69
CA ALA A 86 -2.61 -13.39 3.44
C ALA A 86 -3.88 -13.98 2.82
N MET A 87 -4.84 -13.14 2.44
CA MET A 87 -6.05 -13.60 1.75
C MET A 87 -5.71 -14.29 0.43
N LEU A 88 -4.78 -13.73 -0.36
CA LEU A 88 -4.34 -14.29 -1.63
C LEU A 88 -3.66 -15.66 -1.43
N GLN A 89 -2.74 -15.75 -0.47
CA GLN A 89 -1.99 -16.98 -0.15
C GLN A 89 -2.90 -18.12 0.31
N HIS A 90 -3.92 -17.83 1.12
CA HIS A 90 -4.87 -18.84 1.61
C HIS A 90 -6.10 -19.02 0.71
N GLY A 91 -6.16 -18.35 -0.45
CA GLY A 91 -7.29 -18.42 -1.36
C GLY A 91 -8.60 -17.85 -0.79
N ILE A 92 -8.53 -17.04 0.26
CA ILE A 92 -9.68 -16.45 0.95
C ILE A 92 -10.25 -15.30 0.11
N ARG A 93 -11.56 -15.35 -0.15
CA ARG A 93 -12.30 -14.29 -0.85
C ARG A 93 -12.93 -13.31 0.14
N LYS A 94 -13.30 -12.11 -0.33
CA LYS A 94 -13.98 -11.09 0.49
C LYS A 94 -15.23 -11.63 1.21
N SER A 95 -16.03 -12.45 0.52
CA SER A 95 -17.23 -13.08 1.10
C SER A 95 -16.91 -14.08 2.21
N GLU A 96 -15.79 -14.79 2.10
CA GLU A 96 -15.33 -15.70 3.14
C GLU A 96 -14.82 -14.93 4.36
N LEU A 97 -14.01 -13.89 4.15
CA LEU A 97 -13.57 -13.02 5.25
C LEU A 97 -14.76 -12.37 5.96
N GLY A 98 -15.77 -11.91 5.21
CA GLY A 98 -17.02 -11.39 5.77
C GLY A 98 -17.74 -12.40 6.67
N ARG A 99 -17.79 -13.68 6.29
CA ARG A 99 -18.36 -14.75 7.14
C ARG A 99 -17.56 -14.97 8.41
N ARG A 100 -16.22 -15.02 8.33
CA ARG A 100 -15.36 -15.22 9.50
C ARG A 100 -15.48 -14.09 10.52
N LEU A 101 -15.60 -12.86 10.03
CA LEU A 101 -15.73 -11.67 10.87
C LEU A 101 -17.18 -11.35 11.25
N GLN A 102 -18.17 -12.07 10.70
CA GLN A 102 -19.60 -11.78 10.85
C GLN A 102 -19.98 -10.34 10.45
N VAL A 103 -19.38 -9.84 9.36
CA VAL A 103 -19.63 -8.48 8.83
C VAL A 103 -20.05 -8.50 7.36
N HIS A 104 -20.69 -7.40 6.94
CA HIS A 104 -21.12 -7.23 5.55
C HIS A 104 -19.95 -6.85 4.61
N LEU A 105 -20.09 -7.22 3.34
CA LEU A 105 -19.09 -6.97 2.27
C LEU A 105 -18.53 -5.54 2.23
N PRO A 106 -19.33 -4.45 2.36
CA PRO A 106 -18.77 -3.10 2.34
C PRO A 106 -17.76 -2.81 3.45
N GLN A 107 -17.87 -3.50 4.60
CA GLN A 107 -16.87 -3.38 5.66
C GLN A 107 -15.56 -4.06 5.26
N ILE A 108 -15.66 -5.20 4.54
CA ILE A 108 -14.48 -5.90 4.00
C ILE A 108 -13.80 -5.07 2.92
N ASP A 109 -14.57 -4.45 2.00
CA ASP A 109 -14.00 -3.60 0.96
C ASP A 109 -13.14 -2.47 1.57
N ARG A 110 -13.61 -1.84 2.65
CA ARG A 110 -12.86 -0.82 3.40
C ARG A 110 -11.60 -1.34 4.09
N LEU A 111 -11.55 -2.63 4.45
CA LEU A 111 -10.38 -3.23 5.10
C LEU A 111 -9.23 -3.47 4.12
N ILE A 112 -9.52 -3.67 2.84
CA ILE A 112 -8.52 -3.87 1.78
C ILE A 112 -8.39 -2.69 0.82
N ASP A 113 -9.17 -1.62 1.02
CA ASP A 113 -8.97 -0.33 0.34
C ASP A 113 -7.86 0.46 1.05
N LEU A 114 -6.73 0.65 0.38
CA LEU A 114 -5.55 1.36 0.90
C LEU A 114 -5.80 2.85 1.13
N ARG A 115 -6.78 3.45 0.44
CA ARG A 115 -7.11 4.88 0.54
C ARG A 115 -8.20 5.15 1.58
N HIS A 116 -8.91 4.11 2.02
CA HIS A 116 -9.91 4.24 3.07
C HIS A 116 -9.27 4.32 4.47
N LYS A 117 -9.75 5.23 5.32
CA LYS A 117 -9.35 5.28 6.73
C LYS A 117 -10.03 4.15 7.50
N SER A 118 -9.26 3.18 7.95
CA SER A 118 -9.76 2.07 8.78
C SER A 118 -9.15 2.14 10.16
N LYS A 119 -9.88 1.66 11.17
CA LYS A 119 -9.30 1.52 12.49
C LYS A 119 -8.37 0.30 12.51
N LEU A 120 -7.26 0.43 13.24
CA LEU A 120 -6.21 -0.59 13.28
C LEU A 120 -6.72 -1.91 13.89
N ASP A 121 -7.55 -1.83 14.92
CA ASP A 121 -8.22 -2.97 15.58
C ASP A 121 -9.02 -3.82 14.59
N GLN A 122 -9.71 -3.19 13.63
CA GLN A 122 -10.46 -3.91 12.59
C GLN A 122 -9.53 -4.64 11.62
N VAL A 123 -8.40 -4.04 11.25
CA VAL A 123 -7.39 -4.69 10.39
C VAL A 123 -6.72 -5.84 11.13
N GLN A 124 -6.43 -5.67 12.42
CA GLN A 124 -5.89 -6.73 13.28
C GLN A 124 -6.86 -7.92 13.38
N ALA A 125 -8.13 -7.69 13.68
CA ALA A 125 -9.14 -8.75 13.74
C ALA A 125 -9.26 -9.50 12.40
N ALA A 126 -9.16 -8.79 11.28
CA ALA A 126 -9.18 -9.39 9.96
C ALA A 126 -7.94 -10.27 9.69
N LEU A 127 -6.75 -9.81 10.10
CA LEU A 127 -5.51 -10.60 10.04
C LEU A 127 -5.63 -11.89 10.87
N GLU A 128 -6.14 -11.79 12.09
CA GLU A 128 -6.35 -12.93 12.99
C GLU A 128 -7.33 -13.95 12.37
N ALA A 129 -8.42 -13.46 11.76
CA ALA A 129 -9.39 -14.31 11.06
C ALA A 129 -8.81 -15.05 9.85
N VAL A 130 -7.67 -14.60 9.31
CA VAL A 130 -6.94 -15.28 8.22
C VAL A 130 -5.66 -15.99 8.70
N GLY A 131 -5.43 -16.07 10.01
CA GLY A 131 -4.32 -16.83 10.61
C GLY A 131 -3.02 -16.04 10.78
N TYR A 132 -3.07 -14.71 10.73
CA TYR A 132 -1.92 -13.81 10.87
C TYR A 132 -2.03 -12.98 12.14
N ARG A 133 -0.90 -12.50 12.63
CA ARG A 133 -0.82 -11.60 13.78
C ARG A 133 -0.15 -10.29 13.37
N LEU A 134 -0.73 -9.18 13.77
CA LEU A 134 -0.10 -7.86 13.64
C LEU A 134 0.86 -7.63 14.81
N GLU A 135 2.10 -7.27 14.49
CA GLU A 135 3.09 -6.79 15.46
C GLU A 135 3.49 -5.36 15.10
N ILE A 136 3.62 -4.50 16.11
CA ILE A 136 3.99 -3.10 15.94
C ILE A 136 5.28 -2.83 16.69
N LYS A 137 6.22 -2.18 16.01
CA LYS A 137 7.48 -1.72 16.57
C LYS A 137 7.57 -0.20 16.44
N VAL A 138 7.94 0.47 17.53
CA VAL A 138 8.23 1.91 17.56
C VAL A 138 9.74 2.11 17.49
N MET A 139 10.19 3.02 16.65
CA MET A 139 11.60 3.35 16.42
C MET A 139 11.82 4.84 16.66
N ALA A 140 13.04 5.25 17.01
CA ALA A 140 13.42 6.66 17.02
C ALA A 140 13.37 7.22 15.58
N ALA A 141 12.98 8.49 15.46
CA ALA A 141 12.93 9.22 14.19
C ALA A 141 14.34 9.57 13.68
#